data_AF-A0A822IZ37-F1
#
_entry.id   AF-A0A822IZ37-F1
#
_cell.length_a   1.000
_cell.length_b   1.000
_cell.length_c   1.000
_cell.angle_alpha   90.00
_cell.angle_beta   90.00
_cell.angle_gamma   90.00
#
_symmetry.space_group_name_H-M   'P 1'
#
loop_
_entity.id
_entity.type
_entity.pdbx_description
1 polymer ?
#
loop_
_entity_poly.entity_id
_entity_poly.type
_entity_poly.pdbx_seq_one_letter_code
_entity_poly.pdbx_strand_id
1 'polypeptide(L)'
;MSGETYVVGTLEIMPGVPEEKKAKIVEDFEEVLETDLIWDEQSKQYNFSHINWSSHVSEDEIQKCHQKHKRHIKYISISLWYLSESDFSLHMDRSEHALVFGQWYKQRPATFKESTACLFGTLLPSTR
;
A
#
# COMPACT_ATOMS: atom_id res chain seq x y z
N MET A 1 8.61 -8.77 9.74
CA MET A 1 8.40 -8.67 8.28
C MET A 1 7.40 -7.55 8.08
N SER A 2 7.71 -6.56 7.26
CA SER A 2 6.78 -5.47 6.97
C SER A 2 5.50 -6.03 6.35
N GLY A 3 4.36 -5.46 6.75
CA GLY A 3 3.03 -5.93 6.36
C GLY A 3 2.50 -5.31 5.07
N GLU A 4 3.36 -4.63 4.30
CA GLU A 4 2.95 -3.81 3.17
C GLU A 4 3.23 -4.49 1.84
N THR A 5 2.21 -4.57 0.99
CA THR A 5 2.35 -5.12 -0.36
C THR A 5 1.80 -4.15 -1.39
N TYR A 6 2.52 -3.97 -2.49
CA TYR A 6 1.98 -3.30 -3.67
C TYR A 6 1.63 -4.33 -4.73
N VAL A 7 0.36 -4.36 -5.13
CA VAL A 7 -0.16 -5.25 -6.15
C VAL A 7 -0.65 -4.44 -7.34
N VAL A 8 -0.23 -4.82 -8.54
CA VAL A 8 -0.65 -4.16 -9.78
C VAL A 8 -0.77 -5.17 -10.90
N GLY A 9 -1.77 -4.97 -11.76
CA GLY A 9 -1.97 -5.88 -12.86
C GLY A 9 -3.26 -5.69 -13.64
N THR A 10 -3.48 -6.66 -14.52
CA THR A 10 -4.66 -6.73 -15.38
C THR A 10 -5.19 -8.15 -15.47
N LEU A 11 -6.51 -8.27 -15.64
CA LEU A 11 -7.24 -9.53 -15.77
C LEU A 11 -8.22 -9.43 -16.94
N GLU A 12 -8.09 -10.31 -17.93
CA GLU A 12 -9.03 -10.47 -19.03
C GLU A 12 -9.75 -11.81 -18.90
N ILE A 13 -11.08 -11.78 -18.81
CA ILE A 13 -11.93 -12.97 -18.77
C ILE A 13 -12.32 -13.35 -20.20
N MET A 14 -12.38 -14.65 -20.49
CA MET A 14 -12.78 -15.17 -21.80
C MET A 14 -14.16 -14.63 -22.23
N PRO A 15 -14.33 -14.30 -23.52
CA PRO A 15 -15.65 -13.94 -24.05
C PRO A 15 -16.60 -15.14 -23.94
N GLY A 16 -17.87 -14.88 -23.59
CA GLY A 16 -18.89 -15.91 -23.47
C GLY A 16 -18.99 -16.58 -22.09
N VAL A 17 -18.16 -16.18 -21.11
CA VAL A 17 -18.38 -16.58 -19.70
C VAL A 17 -19.68 -15.92 -19.19
N PRO A 18 -20.59 -16.67 -18.53
CA PRO A 18 -21.82 -16.10 -17.94
C PRO A 18 -21.50 -14.99 -16.94
N GLU A 19 -22.31 -13.93 -16.90
CA GLU A 19 -22.09 -12.78 -16.02
C GLU A 19 -22.00 -13.17 -14.53
N GLU A 20 -22.82 -14.11 -14.06
CA GLU A 20 -22.74 -14.64 -12.68
C GLU A 20 -21.37 -15.26 -12.37
N LYS A 21 -20.77 -15.94 -13.35
CA LYS A 21 -19.43 -16.52 -13.19
C LYS A 21 -18.35 -15.45 -13.27
N LYS A 22 -18.51 -14.44 -14.14
CA LYS A 22 -17.58 -13.31 -14.18
C LYS A 22 -17.54 -12.58 -12.85
N ALA A 23 -18.71 -12.25 -12.30
CA ALA A 23 -18.83 -11.61 -11.00
C ALA A 23 -18.13 -12.42 -9.91
N LYS A 24 -18.31 -13.74 -9.89
CA LYS A 24 -17.63 -14.62 -8.93
C LYS A 24 -16.11 -14.68 -9.12
N ILE A 25 -15.63 -14.68 -10.37
CA ILE A 25 -14.18 -14.65 -10.65
C ILE A 25 -13.60 -13.34 -10.14
N VAL A 26 -14.27 -12.21 -10.42
CA VAL A 26 -13.86 -10.89 -9.96
C VAL A 26 -13.84 -10.84 -8.44
N GLU A 27 -14.91 -11.24 -7.77
CA GLU A 27 -15.03 -11.29 -6.30
C GLU A 27 -13.91 -12.14 -5.67
N ASP A 28 -13.65 -13.35 -6.19
CA ASP A 28 -12.58 -14.22 -5.71
C ASP A 28 -11.17 -13.59 -5.88
N PHE A 29 -10.96 -12.76 -6.91
CA PHE A 29 -9.70 -12.03 -7.09
C PHE A 29 -9.62 -10.79 -6.21
N GLU A 30 -10.72 -10.06 -6.05
CA GLU A 30 -10.79 -8.89 -5.17
C GLU A 30 -10.53 -9.28 -3.71
N GLU A 31 -11.03 -10.44 -3.27
CA GLU A 31 -10.76 -10.98 -1.93
C GLU A 31 -9.26 -11.30 -1.73
N VAL A 32 -8.64 -11.97 -2.70
CA VAL A 32 -7.24 -12.42 -2.57
C VAL A 32 -6.24 -11.28 -2.75
N LEU A 33 -6.54 -10.31 -3.62
CA LEU A 33 -5.70 -9.13 -3.84
C LEU A 33 -6.02 -8.00 -2.85
N GLU A 34 -7.12 -8.16 -2.09
CA GLU A 34 -7.74 -7.17 -1.21
C GLU A 34 -7.89 -5.79 -1.86
N THR A 35 -8.35 -5.78 -3.10
CA THR A 35 -8.55 -4.54 -3.86
C THR A 35 -9.64 -4.72 -4.92
N ASP A 36 -10.29 -3.62 -5.27
CA ASP A 36 -11.34 -3.61 -6.30
C ASP A 36 -10.73 -3.73 -7.70
N LEU A 37 -11.39 -4.52 -8.56
CA LEU A 37 -11.03 -4.69 -9.95
C LEU A 37 -11.84 -3.74 -10.83
N ILE A 38 -11.17 -2.76 -11.44
CA ILE A 38 -11.83 -1.71 -12.22
C ILE A 38 -11.90 -2.15 -13.69
N TRP A 39 -13.10 -2.26 -14.23
CA TRP A 39 -13.30 -2.56 -15.65
C TRP A 39 -12.89 -1.37 -16.54
N ASP A 40 -12.06 -1.65 -17.55
CA ASP A 40 -11.69 -0.70 -18.60
C ASP A 40 -12.37 -1.06 -19.93
N GLU A 41 -13.28 -0.17 -20.36
CA GLU A 41 -14.03 -0.28 -21.61
C GLU A 41 -13.16 -0.30 -22.88
N GLN A 42 -11.99 0.34 -22.87
CA GLN A 42 -11.12 0.46 -24.06
C GLN A 42 -10.34 -0.83 -24.30
N SER A 43 -9.75 -1.36 -23.22
CA SER A 43 -8.91 -2.56 -23.26
C SER A 43 -9.68 -3.85 -22.99
N LYS A 44 -10.96 -3.76 -22.61
CA LYS A 44 -11.86 -4.89 -22.31
C LYS A 44 -11.29 -5.84 -21.26
N GLN A 45 -10.65 -5.28 -20.24
CA GLN A 45 -10.02 -6.01 -19.14
C GLN A 45 -10.27 -5.27 -17.81
N TYR A 46 -10.10 -6.00 -16.71
CA TYR A 46 -10.05 -5.41 -15.38
C TYR A 46 -8.63 -4.99 -15.05
N ASN A 47 -8.47 -3.80 -14.48
CA ASN A 47 -7.20 -3.27 -13.99
C ASN A 47 -7.28 -3.12 -12.47
N PHE A 48 -6.18 -3.40 -11.79
CA PHE A 48 -6.05 -3.20 -10.35
C PHE A 48 -4.66 -2.66 -10.02
N SER A 49 -4.60 -1.79 -9.02
CA SER A 49 -3.35 -1.21 -8.52
C SER A 49 -3.59 -0.72 -7.10
N HIS A 50 -3.03 -1.39 -6.11
CA HIS A 50 -3.26 -1.06 -4.70
C HIS A 50 -2.03 -1.31 -3.84
N ILE A 51 -1.84 -0.44 -2.85
CA ILE A 51 -0.87 -0.62 -1.78
C ILE A 51 -1.68 -1.07 -0.55
N ASN A 52 -1.48 -2.32 -0.16
CA ASN A 52 -2.08 -2.91 1.03
C ASN A 52 -1.17 -2.58 2.20
N TRP A 53 -1.57 -1.65 3.06
CA TRP A 53 -0.74 -1.15 4.16
C TRP A 53 -0.74 -2.05 5.41
N SER A 54 -1.78 -2.87 5.57
CA SER A 54 -2.09 -3.56 6.82
C SER A 54 -2.26 -5.07 6.69
N SER A 55 -2.15 -5.60 5.47
CA SER A 55 -2.41 -7.01 5.20
C SER A 55 -1.54 -7.54 4.06
N HIS A 56 -1.34 -8.86 4.09
CA HIS A 56 -0.40 -9.54 3.23
C HIS A 56 -1.14 -10.28 2.13
N VAL A 57 -1.04 -9.76 0.91
CA VAL A 57 -1.39 -10.53 -0.28
C VAL A 57 -0.32 -11.61 -0.47
N SER A 58 -0.75 -12.87 -0.46
CA SER A 58 0.12 -14.03 -0.62
C SER A 58 0.18 -14.51 -2.07
N GLU A 59 1.39 -14.79 -2.56
CA GLU A 59 1.59 -15.43 -3.87
C GLU A 59 0.82 -16.76 -3.97
N ASP A 60 0.84 -17.57 -2.92
CA ASP A 60 0.20 -18.89 -2.91
C ASP A 60 -1.33 -18.79 -3.10
N GLU A 61 -1.94 -17.75 -2.52
CA GLU A 61 -3.39 -17.53 -2.60
C GLU A 61 -3.77 -17.03 -3.99
N ILE A 62 -2.98 -16.12 -4.57
CA ILE A 62 -3.13 -15.67 -5.96
C ILE A 62 -3.04 -16.86 -6.91
N GLN A 63 -2.03 -17.72 -6.74
CA GLN A 63 -1.84 -18.88 -7.59
C GLN A 63 -3.02 -19.87 -7.49
N LYS A 64 -3.53 -20.12 -6.28
CA LYS A 64 -4.72 -20.97 -6.05
C LYS A 64 -5.96 -20.38 -6.72
N CYS A 65 -6.20 -19.08 -6.57
CA CYS A 65 -7.32 -18.39 -7.21
C CYS A 65 -7.23 -18.46 -8.74
N HIS A 66 -6.05 -18.17 -9.30
CA HIS A 66 -5.82 -18.32 -10.73
C HIS A 66 -6.04 -19.76 -11.22
N GLN A 67 -5.55 -20.78 -10.51
CA GLN A 67 -5.76 -22.18 -10.88
C GLN A 67 -7.24 -22.58 -10.84
N LYS A 68 -8.00 -22.11 -9.85
CA LYS A 68 -9.46 -22.32 -9.72
C LYS A 68 -10.20 -21.84 -10.97
N HIS A 69 -9.79 -20.70 -11.53
CA HIS A 69 -10.48 -20.03 -12.63
C HIS A 69 -9.77 -20.09 -13.99
N LYS A 70 -8.64 -20.79 -14.08
CA LYS A 70 -7.74 -20.84 -15.25
C LYS A 70 -8.43 -21.03 -16.60
N ARG A 71 -9.51 -21.84 -16.64
CA ARG A 71 -10.27 -22.14 -17.87
C ARG A 71 -11.13 -20.98 -18.36
N HIS A 72 -11.33 -19.96 -17.56
CA HIS A 72 -12.16 -18.80 -17.84
C HIS A 72 -11.35 -17.51 -18.00
N ILE A 73 -10.04 -17.57 -17.75
CA ILE A 73 -9.12 -16.44 -17.87
C ILE A 73 -8.47 -16.51 -19.25
N LYS A 74 -8.61 -15.43 -20.01
CA LYS A 74 -7.94 -15.27 -21.31
C LYS A 74 -6.50 -14.77 -21.10
N TYR A 75 -6.34 -13.79 -20.21
CA TYR A 75 -5.05 -13.19 -19.90
C TYR A 75 -5.04 -12.72 -18.45
N ILE A 76 -3.88 -12.84 -17.80
CA ILE A 76 -3.64 -12.28 -16.47
C ILE A 76 -2.19 -11.85 -16.37
N SER A 77 -1.97 -10.67 -15.80
CA SER A 77 -0.65 -10.15 -15.47
C SER A 77 -0.73 -9.56 -14.08
N ILE A 78 0.03 -10.11 -13.13
CA ILE A 78 0.10 -9.63 -11.75
C ILE A 78 1.57 -9.39 -11.41
N SER A 79 1.86 -8.23 -10.85
CA SER A 79 3.11 -7.94 -10.17
C SER A 79 2.82 -7.69 -8.69
N LEU A 80 3.42 -8.50 -7.84
CA LEU A 80 3.33 -8.39 -6.39
C LEU A 80 4.69 -7.96 -5.84
N TRP A 81 4.72 -6.84 -5.14
CA TRP A 81 5.90 -6.27 -4.53
C TRP A 81 5.74 -6.27 -3.01
N TYR A 82 6.64 -6.93 -2.31
CA TYR A 82 6.73 -6.84 -0.86
C TYR A 82 7.56 -5.60 -0.51
N LEU A 83 6.93 -4.59 0.07
CA LEU A 83 7.59 -3.33 0.39
C LEU A 83 8.27 -3.49 1.74
N SER A 84 9.61 -3.60 1.77
CA SER A 84 10.40 -3.55 2.99
C SER A 84 10.73 -2.11 3.39
N GLU A 85 10.64 -1.79 4.70
CA GLU A 85 10.82 -0.50 5.42
C GLU A 85 11.94 0.43 4.89
N SER A 86 11.91 1.78 5.01
CA SER A 86 11.38 2.65 6.07
C SER A 86 10.70 3.94 5.55
N ASP A 87 9.71 4.46 6.28
CA ASP A 87 9.03 5.74 6.00
C ASP A 87 9.90 7.00 6.13
N PHE A 88 11.06 6.93 6.79
CA PHE A 88 12.02 8.03 6.84
C PHE A 88 13.40 7.54 7.27
N SER A 89 14.45 7.99 6.57
CA SER A 89 15.84 7.80 7.00
C SER A 89 16.63 9.09 6.78
N LEU A 90 17.14 9.69 7.86
CA LEU A 90 17.94 10.91 7.85
C LEU A 90 19.32 10.66 8.45
N HIS A 91 20.35 10.97 7.67
CA HIS A 91 21.74 10.95 8.10
C HIS A 91 22.28 12.38 8.04
N MET A 92 22.56 12.97 9.21
CA MET A 92 23.15 14.32 9.31
C MET A 92 24.59 14.23 9.82
N ASP A 93 25.50 14.96 9.18
CA ASP A 93 26.85 15.20 9.71
C ASP A 93 26.80 16.23 10.85
N ARG A 94 27.73 16.15 11.81
CA ARG A 94 27.77 16.98 13.01
C ARG A 94 27.94 18.47 12.69
N SER A 95 28.54 18.77 11.53
CA SER A 95 28.73 20.10 10.96
C SER A 95 27.41 20.74 10.46
N GLU A 96 26.49 19.94 9.92
CA GLU A 96 25.21 20.39 9.35
C GLU A 96 24.10 20.54 10.41
N HIS A 97 24.13 19.71 11.46
CA HIS A 97 23.18 19.80 12.57
C HIS A 97 23.21 21.17 13.26
N ALA A 98 24.40 21.77 13.40
CA ALA A 98 24.57 23.08 14.01
C ALA A 98 24.00 24.23 13.16
N LEU A 99 23.92 24.08 11.84
CA LEU A 99 23.39 25.08 10.93
C LEU A 99 21.86 25.07 10.89
N VAL A 100 21.25 23.89 10.74
CA VAL A 100 19.79 23.74 10.62
C VAL A 100 19.10 24.02 11.97
N PHE A 101 19.53 23.35 13.03
CA PHE A 101 18.88 23.48 14.33
C PHE A 101 19.42 24.66 15.15
N GLY A 102 20.70 25.01 14.99
CA GLY A 102 21.27 26.19 15.66
C GLY A 102 20.68 27.51 15.15
N GLN A 103 20.16 27.57 13.93
CA GLN A 103 19.36 28.72 13.45
C GLN A 103 17.94 28.72 14.03
N TRP A 104 17.30 27.55 14.11
CA TRP A 104 15.96 27.39 14.69
C TRP A 104 15.91 27.79 16.18
N TYR A 105 16.91 27.38 16.98
CA TYR A 105 17.05 27.77 18.39
C TYR A 105 17.32 29.28 18.59
N LYS A 106 17.84 29.98 17.57
CA LYS A 106 18.09 31.43 17.64
C LYS A 106 16.87 32.27 17.25
N GLN A 107 15.86 31.68 16.61
CA GLN A 107 14.68 32.40 16.10
C GLN A 107 13.45 32.38 17.03
N ARG A 108 13.44 31.60 18.13
CA ARG A 108 12.37 31.69 19.14
C ARG A 108 12.91 32.17 20.49
N PRO A 109 12.34 33.23 21.08
CA PRO A 109 12.66 33.60 22.45
C PRO A 109 12.09 32.54 23.41
N ALA A 110 12.91 32.22 24.39
CA ALA A 110 12.75 31.20 25.42
C ALA A 110 11.33 31.00 25.98
N THR A 111 10.96 29.73 26.17
CA THR A 111 10.53 29.21 27.48
C THR A 111 10.95 27.73 27.61
N PHE A 112 11.94 27.48 28.47
CA PHE A 112 12.61 26.19 28.69
C PHE A 112 11.70 25.05 29.21
N LYS A 113 10.40 25.31 29.45
CA LYS A 113 9.44 24.33 29.96
C LYS A 113 8.70 23.53 28.87
N GLU A 114 8.68 23.99 27.63
CA GLU A 114 8.00 23.27 26.53
C GLU A 114 8.95 22.32 25.79
N SER A 115 10.26 22.48 25.95
CA SER A 115 11.28 21.74 25.19
C SER A 115 11.40 20.28 25.62
N THR A 116 11.13 19.96 26.89
CA THR A 116 11.22 18.59 27.42
C THR A 116 10.00 17.73 27.07
N ALA A 117 8.85 18.35 26.77
CA ALA A 117 7.64 17.62 26.38
C ALA A 117 7.74 16.99 24.98
N CYS A 118 8.48 17.62 24.06
CA CYS A 118 8.72 17.06 22.71
C CYS A 118 9.79 15.95 22.69
N LEU A 119 10.66 15.86 23.69
CA LEU A 119 11.76 14.88 23.72
C LEU A 119 11.34 13.49 24.22
N PHE A 120 10.21 13.36 24.94
CA PHE A 120 9.84 12.12 25.63
C PHE A 120 8.39 11.66 25.41
N GLY A 121 7.81 11.91 24.24
CA GLY A 121 6.73 11.10 23.66
C GLY A 121 5.66 10.50 24.60
N THR A 122 5.02 11.28 25.47
CA THR A 122 3.86 10.80 26.24
C THR A 122 2.65 11.72 26.14
N LEU A 123 1.68 11.21 25.39
CA LEU A 123 0.26 11.07 25.74
C LEU A 123 -0.71 12.24 25.46
N LEU A 124 -1.42 12.01 24.34
CA LEU A 124 -2.89 12.04 24.12
C LEU A 124 -3.63 13.38 23.93
N PRO A 125 -4.66 13.37 23.06
CA PRO A 125 -5.35 14.58 22.60
C PRO A 125 -6.41 15.04 23.60
N SER A 126 -6.74 16.33 23.57
CA SER A 126 -7.97 16.85 24.16
C SER A 126 -8.72 17.66 23.12
N THR A 127 -9.88 17.13 22.72
CA THR A 127 -10.97 17.81 22.03
C THR A 127 -11.26 19.20 22.57
N ARG A 128 -11.46 20.18 21.68
CA ARG A 128 -12.65 21.04 21.64
C ARG A 128 -12.73 21.81 20.33
#